data_AF-A0A9E4HZQ1-F1
#
_entry.id   AF-A0A9E4HZQ1-F1
#
_cell.length_a   1.000
_cell.length_b   1.000
_cell.length_c   1.000
_cell.angle_alpha   90.00
_cell.angle_beta   90.00
_cell.angle_gamma   90.00
#
_symmetry.space_group_name_H-M   'P 1'
#
loop_
_entity.id
_entity.type
_entity.pdbx_description
1 polymer ?
#
loop_
_entity_poly.entity_id
_entity_poly.type
_entity_poly.pdbx_seq_one_letter_code
_entity_poly.pdbx_strand_id
1 'polypeptide(L)'
;MQRDRVLIPVEGLRLAALGILASRGPMDYATLATMVRLFATSYGASPVDVMSSSIELLRFEGLIGIGDEGEDAGSARVTLMPGAREELERLMLSPVRASSASSRLMVALKIRFFRLLDTTGQVRLAEVLGDTLRGERARLVNLRRHMEGEDPGFLAWLDRDIARTGEDLAWLEGEEALMTQKRSRDDDTPS
;
A
#
# COMPACT_ATOMS: atom_id res chain seq x y z
N MET A 1 -4.19 31.99 -4.16
CA MET A 1 -3.79 30.94 -3.19
C MET A 1 -4.75 29.78 -3.33
N GLN A 2 -4.36 28.76 -4.10
CA GLN A 2 -5.14 27.53 -4.21
C GLN A 2 -5.03 26.81 -2.87
N ARG A 3 -6.17 26.46 -2.26
CA ARG A 3 -6.19 25.80 -0.94
C ARG A 3 -5.33 24.53 -0.99
N ASP A 4 -4.40 24.38 -0.06
CA ASP A 4 -3.65 23.15 0.17
C ASP A 4 -4.62 22.03 0.56
N ARG A 5 -5.13 21.33 -0.45
CA ARG A 5 -6.03 20.21 -0.26
C ARG A 5 -5.18 18.97 0.02
N VAL A 6 -5.43 18.37 1.17
CA VAL A 6 -4.88 17.07 1.52
C VAL A 6 -5.27 16.05 0.47
N LEU A 7 -4.28 15.27 0.02
CA LEU A 7 -4.48 14.19 -0.93
C LEU A 7 -5.43 13.13 -0.36
N ILE A 8 -6.54 12.88 -1.06
CA ILE A 8 -7.48 11.80 -0.72
C ILE A 8 -7.13 10.50 -1.46
N PRO A 9 -7.62 9.32 -1.04
CA PRO A 9 -7.23 8.04 -1.65
C PRO A 9 -7.44 7.97 -3.17
N VAL A 10 -8.53 8.55 -3.68
CA VAL A 10 -8.82 8.61 -5.13
C VAL A 10 -7.77 9.44 -5.87
N GLU A 11 -7.30 10.54 -5.28
CA GLU A 11 -6.22 11.37 -5.83
C GLU A 11 -4.87 10.64 -5.83
N GLY A 12 -4.67 9.68 -4.92
CA GLY A 12 -3.51 8.78 -4.94
C GLY A 12 -3.47 7.86 -6.17
N LEU A 13 -4.62 7.37 -6.62
CA LEU A 13 -4.70 6.58 -7.86
C LEU A 13 -4.43 7.44 -9.10
N ARG A 14 -4.90 8.70 -9.09
CA ARG A 14 -4.59 9.68 -10.14
C ARG A 14 -3.09 9.98 -10.20
N LEU A 15 -2.48 10.23 -9.04
CA LEU A 15 -1.03 10.45 -8.92
C LEU A 15 -0.26 9.25 -9.48
N ALA A 16 -0.66 8.02 -9.15
CA ALA A 16 -0.05 6.82 -9.70
C ALA A 16 -0.16 6.77 -11.23
N ALA A 17 -1.36 6.96 -11.79
CA ALA A 17 -1.59 6.89 -13.23
C ALA A 17 -0.78 7.95 -14.01
N LEU A 18 -0.86 9.22 -13.57
CA LEU A 18 -0.14 10.33 -14.21
C LEU A 18 1.38 10.17 -14.06
N GLY A 19 1.85 9.73 -12.89
CA GLY A 19 3.27 9.49 -12.63
C GLY A 19 3.85 8.40 -13.52
N ILE A 20 3.13 7.27 -13.67
CA ILE A 20 3.54 6.15 -14.54
C ILE A 20 3.65 6.60 -16.01
N LEU A 21 2.64 7.32 -16.51
CA LEU A 21 2.66 7.83 -17.89
C LEU A 21 3.76 8.88 -18.09
N ALA A 22 4.03 9.71 -17.07
CA ALA A 22 5.07 10.73 -17.13
C ALA A 22 6.49 10.15 -17.13
N SER A 23 6.71 9.02 -16.42
CA SER A 23 8.02 8.39 -16.31
C SER A 23 8.32 7.42 -17.46
N ARG A 24 7.33 6.65 -17.90
CA ARG A 24 7.50 5.57 -18.90
C ARG A 24 6.97 5.92 -20.29
N GLY A 25 6.25 7.02 -20.43
CA GLY A 25 5.63 7.45 -21.68
C GLY A 25 4.34 6.70 -22.01
N PRO A 26 3.82 6.88 -23.24
CA PRO A 26 2.56 6.28 -23.67
C PRO A 26 2.55 4.75 -23.62
N MET A 27 1.46 4.17 -23.13
CA MET A 27 1.29 2.71 -22.99
C MET A 27 -0.18 2.31 -23.11
N ASP A 28 -0.43 1.01 -23.25
CA ASP A 28 -1.78 0.48 -23.36
C ASP A 28 -2.55 0.62 -22.03
N TYR A 29 -3.86 0.83 -22.11
CA TYR A 29 -4.72 1.00 -20.95
C TYR A 29 -4.60 -0.17 -19.96
N ALA A 30 -4.59 -1.41 -20.47
CA ALA A 30 -4.45 -2.61 -19.64
C ALA A 30 -3.14 -2.63 -18.83
N THR A 31 -2.05 -2.16 -19.44
CA THR A 31 -0.74 -2.05 -18.79
C THR A 31 -0.76 -1.00 -17.69
N LEU A 32 -1.30 0.19 -17.98
CA LEU A 32 -1.45 1.27 -16.99
C LEU A 32 -2.30 0.81 -15.80
N ALA A 33 -3.47 0.22 -16.06
CA ALA A 33 -4.38 -0.28 -15.04
C ALA A 33 -3.73 -1.37 -14.17
N THR A 34 -2.94 -2.25 -14.77
CA THR A 34 -2.21 -3.30 -14.06
C THR A 34 -1.17 -2.71 -13.11
N MET A 35 -0.39 -1.73 -13.58
CA MET A 35 0.61 -1.07 -12.75
C MET A 35 -0.01 -0.28 -11.59
N VAL A 36 -1.05 0.52 -11.86
CA VAL A 36 -1.78 1.26 -10.81
C VAL A 36 -2.37 0.29 -9.78
N ARG A 37 -2.97 -0.82 -10.22
CA ARG A 37 -3.50 -1.86 -9.32
C ARG A 37 -2.41 -2.47 -8.46
N LEU A 38 -1.27 -2.81 -9.06
CA LEU A 38 -0.13 -3.39 -8.33
C LEU A 38 0.31 -2.46 -7.20
N PHE A 39 0.49 -1.17 -7.47
CA PHE A 39 0.85 -0.18 -6.45
C PHE A 39 -0.21 -0.06 -5.35
N ALA A 40 -1.48 0.15 -5.73
CA ALA A 40 -2.56 0.37 -4.79
C ALA A 40 -2.77 -0.84 -3.86
N THR A 41 -2.80 -2.05 -4.42
CA THR A 41 -3.01 -3.27 -3.64
C THR A 41 -1.82 -3.60 -2.75
N SER A 42 -0.60 -3.25 -3.17
CA SER A 42 0.60 -3.51 -2.37
C SER A 42 0.58 -2.76 -1.04
N TYR A 43 0.02 -1.54 -1.05
CA TYR A 43 -0.20 -0.72 0.14
C TYR A 43 -1.59 -0.92 0.80
N GLY A 44 -2.31 -1.98 0.43
CA GLY A 44 -3.57 -2.38 1.09
C GLY A 44 -4.81 -1.58 0.68
N ALA A 45 -4.75 -0.80 -0.40
CA ALA A 45 -5.95 -0.15 -0.95
C ALA A 45 -6.84 -1.18 -1.66
N SER A 46 -8.16 -1.09 -1.44
CA SER A 46 -9.15 -1.91 -2.18
C SER A 46 -9.35 -1.34 -3.59
N PRO A 47 -9.02 -2.08 -4.66
CA PRO A 47 -8.88 -1.53 -6.01
C PRO A 47 -10.18 -1.50 -6.85
N VAL A 48 -11.29 -2.06 -6.37
CA VAL A 48 -12.33 -2.58 -7.28
C VAL A 48 -13.21 -1.49 -7.92
N ASP A 49 -13.59 -0.43 -7.20
CA ASP A 49 -14.48 0.62 -7.77
C ASP A 49 -13.77 1.93 -8.09
N VAL A 50 -12.64 2.20 -7.42
CA VAL A 50 -11.97 3.51 -7.47
C VAL A 50 -11.03 3.62 -8.67
N MET A 51 -10.51 2.50 -9.20
CA MET A 51 -9.47 2.54 -10.21
C MET A 51 -10.00 2.84 -11.63
N SER A 52 -11.06 2.13 -12.05
CA SER A 52 -11.69 2.36 -13.35
C SER A 52 -12.27 3.77 -13.43
N SER A 53 -12.96 4.20 -12.36
CA SER A 53 -13.51 5.56 -12.26
C SER A 53 -12.43 6.65 -12.24
N SER A 54 -11.25 6.40 -11.66
CA SER A 54 -10.17 7.40 -11.64
C SER A 54 -9.53 7.63 -13.00
N ILE A 55 -9.30 6.56 -13.79
CA ILE A 55 -8.69 6.70 -15.12
C ILE A 55 -9.70 7.31 -16.10
N GLU A 56 -10.96 6.88 -16.07
CA GLU A 56 -12.03 7.52 -16.87
C GLU A 56 -12.21 9.00 -16.53
N LEU A 57 -12.10 9.36 -15.24
CA LEU A 57 -12.17 10.77 -14.84
C LEU A 57 -10.99 11.59 -15.39
N LEU A 58 -9.78 11.04 -15.39
CA LEU A 58 -8.62 11.69 -16.01
C LEU A 58 -8.83 11.92 -17.52
N ARG A 59 -9.50 10.97 -18.20
CA ARG A 59 -9.86 11.10 -19.62
C ARG A 59 -10.90 12.20 -19.80
N PHE A 60 -11.96 12.20 -18.99
CA PHE A 60 -13.03 13.19 -19.05
C PHE A 60 -12.51 14.63 -18.80
N GLU A 61 -11.57 14.79 -17.87
CA GLU A 61 -10.92 16.07 -17.57
C GLU A 61 -9.88 16.49 -18.62
N GLY A 62 -9.64 15.66 -19.64
CA GLY A 62 -8.69 15.96 -20.71
C GLY A 62 -7.22 15.90 -20.26
N LEU A 63 -6.91 15.21 -19.16
CA LEU A 63 -5.55 15.02 -18.66
C LEU A 63 -4.84 13.83 -19.31
N ILE A 64 -5.62 12.86 -19.79
CA ILE A 64 -5.12 11.76 -20.61
C ILE A 64 -5.93 11.64 -21.90
N GLY A 65 -5.26 11.23 -22.97
CA GLY A 65 -5.85 10.90 -24.25
C GLY A 65 -5.81 9.40 -24.46
N ILE A 66 -6.91 8.84 -24.98
CA ILE A 66 -6.97 7.45 -25.43
C ILE A 66 -7.01 7.50 -26.97
N GLY A 67 -5.95 6.99 -27.60
CA GLY A 67 -5.85 6.87 -29.06
C GLY A 67 -6.84 5.86 -29.62
N ASP A 68 -6.89 5.74 -30.96
CA ASP A 68 -7.86 4.87 -31.64
C ASP A 68 -7.93 3.49 -30.97
N GLU A 69 -9.16 3.13 -30.62
CA GLU A 69 -9.51 1.82 -30.09
C GLU A 69 -9.00 0.78 -31.09
N GLY A 70 -7.94 0.06 -30.73
CA GLY A 70 -7.62 -1.18 -31.42
C GLY A 70 -8.83 -2.13 -31.32
N GLU A 71 -8.81 -3.26 -32.04
CA GLU A 71 -9.92 -4.23 -32.05
C GLU A 71 -10.37 -4.70 -30.64
N ASP A 72 -9.56 -4.46 -29.60
CA ASP A 72 -9.88 -4.68 -28.18
C ASP A 72 -9.72 -3.39 -27.34
N ALA A 73 -10.69 -3.09 -26.47
CA ALA A 73 -10.71 -1.95 -25.56
C ALA A 73 -9.48 -1.88 -24.64
N GLY A 74 -8.86 -3.02 -24.31
CA GLY A 74 -7.64 -3.08 -23.50
C GLY A 74 -6.37 -2.61 -24.21
N SER A 75 -6.37 -2.61 -25.55
CA SER A 75 -5.24 -2.22 -26.41
C SER A 75 -5.18 -0.73 -26.70
N ALA A 76 -6.16 0.04 -26.21
CA ALA A 76 -6.22 1.47 -26.46
C ALA A 76 -5.01 2.19 -25.82
N ARG A 77 -4.30 2.96 -26.64
CA ARG A 77 -3.06 3.61 -26.23
C ARG A 77 -3.35 4.87 -25.43
N VAL A 78 -2.86 4.93 -24.19
CA VAL A 78 -3.03 6.06 -23.28
C VAL A 78 -1.82 6.99 -23.34
N THR A 79 -2.09 8.29 -23.42
CA THR A 79 -1.09 9.38 -23.55
C THR A 79 -1.40 10.51 -22.58
N LEU A 80 -0.39 11.25 -22.13
CA LEU A 80 -0.61 12.49 -21.37
C LEU A 80 -1.02 13.63 -22.29
N MET A 81 -1.96 14.46 -21.82
CA MET A 81 -2.45 15.64 -22.52
C MET A 81 -1.88 16.94 -21.91
N PRO A 82 -2.03 18.10 -22.59
CA PRO A 82 -1.71 19.39 -21.99
C PRO A 82 -2.40 19.58 -20.64
N GLY A 83 -1.69 20.10 -19.64
CA GLY A 83 -2.19 20.27 -18.27
C GLY A 83 -1.97 19.07 -17.34
N ALA A 84 -1.71 17.87 -17.88
CA ALA A 84 -1.46 16.68 -17.06
C ALA A 84 -0.23 16.81 -16.16
N ARG A 85 0.79 17.55 -16.63
CA ARG A 85 2.02 17.78 -15.87
C ARG A 85 1.83 18.76 -14.71
N GLU A 86 1.02 19.79 -14.91
CA GLU A 86 0.65 20.73 -13.83
C GLU A 86 -0.19 20.04 -12.76
N GLU A 87 -1.12 19.17 -13.18
CA GLU A 87 -1.90 18.34 -12.24
C GLU A 87 -1.02 17.35 -11.48
N LEU A 88 -0.08 16.69 -12.16
CA LEU A 88 0.88 15.80 -11.52
C LEU A 88 1.71 16.53 -10.46
N GLU A 89 2.24 17.72 -10.79
CA GLU A 89 2.99 18.55 -9.86
C GLU A 89 2.13 18.97 -8.66
N ARG A 90 0.89 19.40 -8.90
CA ARG A 90 -0.06 19.74 -7.84
C ARG A 90 -0.28 18.54 -6.90
N LEU A 91 -0.50 17.35 -7.44
CA LEU A 91 -0.71 16.13 -6.65
C LEU A 91 0.53 15.72 -5.86
N MET A 92 1.73 15.86 -6.44
CA MET A 92 2.99 15.57 -5.76
C MET A 92 3.27 16.52 -4.59
N LEU A 93 2.88 17.79 -4.72
CA LEU A 93 3.08 18.82 -3.70
C LEU A 93 1.93 18.87 -2.68
N SER A 94 0.82 18.18 -2.95
CA SER A 94 -0.32 18.11 -2.03
C SER A 94 0.07 17.40 -0.73
N PRO A 95 -0.29 17.95 0.44
CA PRO A 95 0.04 17.33 1.71
C PRO A 95 -0.66 15.96 1.85
N VAL A 96 0.06 14.98 2.39
CA VAL A 96 -0.49 13.65 2.70
C VAL A 96 -0.86 13.62 4.19
N ARG A 97 -2.10 13.18 4.51
CA ARG A 97 -2.44 12.90 5.91
C ARG A 97 -1.62 11.72 6.40
N ALA A 98 -1.02 11.85 7.59
CA ALA A 98 -0.36 10.73 8.24
C ALA A 98 -1.30 9.51 8.28
N SER A 99 -0.76 8.31 8.00
CA SER A 99 -1.44 7.01 8.03
C SER A 99 -2.45 6.94 9.18
N SER A 100 -3.63 6.32 8.92
CA SER A 100 -4.79 6.32 9.81
C SER A 100 -4.34 6.09 11.26
N ALA A 101 -4.25 7.18 12.02
CA ALA A 101 -3.84 7.14 13.42
C ALA A 101 -4.69 6.14 14.20
N SER A 102 -5.94 5.94 13.76
CA SER A 102 -6.88 4.93 14.22
C SER A 102 -6.35 3.49 14.13
N SER A 103 -5.78 3.04 13.01
CA SER A 103 -5.30 1.65 12.89
C SER A 103 -4.10 1.40 13.80
N ARG A 104 -3.15 2.34 13.85
CA ARG A 104 -2.00 2.27 14.76
C ARG A 104 -2.42 2.31 16.22
N LEU A 105 -3.40 3.16 16.56
CA LEU A 105 -3.97 3.22 17.90
C LEU A 105 -4.62 1.90 18.29
N MET A 106 -5.41 1.28 17.40
CA MET A 106 -6.05 -0.01 17.67
C MET A 106 -5.02 -1.12 17.91
N VAL A 107 -3.95 -1.19 17.12
CA VAL A 107 -2.85 -2.15 17.34
C VAL A 107 -2.15 -1.88 18.68
N ALA A 108 -1.82 -0.61 18.97
CA ALA A 108 -1.18 -0.23 20.23
C ALA A 108 -2.06 -0.57 21.45
N LEU A 109 -3.38 -0.36 21.38
CA LEU A 109 -4.31 -0.72 22.44
C LEU A 109 -4.42 -2.24 22.63
N LYS A 110 -4.48 -3.02 21.53
CA LYS A 110 -4.48 -4.48 21.59
C LYS A 110 -3.22 -5.01 22.28
N ILE A 111 -2.05 -4.48 21.94
CA ILE A 111 -0.78 -4.83 22.59
C ILE A 111 -0.78 -4.38 24.06
N ARG A 112 -1.21 -3.14 24.34
CA ARG A 112 -1.23 -2.57 25.70
C ARG A 112 -2.11 -3.37 26.67
N PHE A 113 -3.20 -3.94 26.18
CA PHE A 113 -4.16 -4.72 26.95
C PHE A 113 -4.06 -6.23 26.69
N PHE A 114 -3.01 -6.68 25.99
CA PHE A 114 -2.79 -8.08 25.62
C PHE A 114 -2.89 -9.03 26.82
N ARG A 115 -2.37 -8.61 27.98
CA ARG A 115 -2.38 -9.39 29.23
C ARG A 115 -3.76 -9.62 29.85
N LEU A 116 -4.80 -8.96 29.35
CA LEU A 116 -6.17 -9.21 29.79
C LEU A 116 -6.78 -10.46 29.14
N LEU A 117 -6.13 -11.01 28.10
CA LEU A 117 -6.53 -12.26 27.47
C LEU A 117 -5.96 -13.46 28.24
N ASP A 118 -6.67 -14.59 28.21
CA ASP A 118 -6.13 -15.89 28.60
C ASP A 118 -5.04 -16.34 27.61
N THR A 119 -4.28 -17.37 27.97
CA THR A 119 -3.16 -17.86 27.13
C THR A 119 -3.60 -18.16 25.69
N THR A 120 -4.78 -18.77 25.51
CA THR A 120 -5.33 -19.08 24.19
C THR A 120 -5.64 -17.81 23.39
N GLY A 121 -6.23 -16.80 24.03
CA GLY A 121 -6.50 -15.50 23.42
C GLY A 121 -5.23 -14.72 23.09
N GLN A 122 -4.20 -14.83 23.93
CA GLN A 122 -2.88 -14.24 23.72
C GLN A 122 -2.21 -14.80 22.46
N VAL A 123 -2.14 -16.13 22.33
CA VAL A 123 -1.59 -16.80 21.13
C VAL A 123 -2.38 -16.38 19.89
N ARG A 124 -3.71 -16.44 19.94
CA ARG A 124 -4.55 -16.05 18.80
C ARG A 124 -4.38 -14.58 18.39
N LEU A 125 -4.19 -13.67 19.36
CA LEU A 125 -3.93 -12.27 19.06
C LEU A 125 -2.56 -12.08 18.38
N ALA A 126 -1.53 -12.79 18.84
CA ALA A 126 -0.20 -12.79 18.20
C ALA A 126 -0.29 -13.33 16.77
N GLU A 127 -0.96 -14.46 16.55
CA GLU A 127 -1.19 -15.05 15.22
C GLU A 127 -1.89 -14.06 14.27
N VAL A 128 -2.98 -13.43 14.70
CA VAL A 128 -3.74 -12.47 13.88
C VAL A 128 -2.91 -11.24 13.49
N LEU A 129 -2.13 -10.70 14.42
CA LEU A 129 -1.23 -9.56 14.13
C LEU A 129 -0.08 -10.01 13.21
N GLY A 130 0.49 -11.18 13.46
CA GLY A 130 1.54 -11.78 12.66
C GLY A 130 1.09 -12.07 11.23
N ASP A 131 -0.09 -12.65 11.03
CA ASP A 131 -0.70 -12.90 9.71
C ASP A 131 -0.87 -11.59 8.93
N THR A 132 -1.34 -10.54 9.61
CA THR A 132 -1.54 -9.22 9.00
C THR A 132 -0.22 -8.65 8.48
N LEU A 133 0.83 -8.65 9.31
CA LEU A 133 2.15 -8.14 8.93
C LEU A 133 2.84 -9.02 7.90
N ARG A 134 2.71 -10.35 7.98
CA ARG A 134 3.23 -11.29 6.96
C ARG A 134 2.58 -11.04 5.60
N GLY A 135 1.27 -10.82 5.57
CA GLY A 135 0.54 -10.45 4.35
C GLY A 135 0.98 -9.11 3.77
N GLU A 136 1.16 -8.08 4.61
CA GLU A 136 1.69 -6.78 4.20
C GLU A 136 3.10 -6.89 3.61
N ARG A 137 4.01 -7.55 4.35
CA ARG A 137 5.38 -7.77 3.91
C ARG A 137 5.44 -8.53 2.58
N ALA A 138 4.64 -9.58 2.41
CA ALA A 138 4.60 -10.35 1.17
C ALA A 138 4.18 -9.50 -0.03
N ARG A 139 3.20 -8.59 0.15
CA ARG A 139 2.78 -7.65 -0.88
C ARG A 139 3.87 -6.64 -1.23
N LEU A 140 4.54 -6.06 -0.22
CA LEU A 140 5.65 -5.11 -0.44
C LEU A 140 6.86 -5.77 -1.13
N VAL A 141 7.23 -6.99 -0.73
CA VAL A 141 8.28 -7.77 -1.39
C VAL A 141 7.90 -8.06 -2.85
N ASN A 142 6.63 -8.39 -3.11
CA ASN A 142 6.16 -8.58 -4.47
C ASN A 142 6.25 -7.29 -5.30
N LEU A 143 5.84 -6.15 -4.75
CA LEU A 143 6.01 -4.85 -5.41
C LEU A 143 7.48 -4.57 -5.73
N ARG A 144 8.36 -4.76 -4.74
CA ARG A 144 9.80 -4.49 -4.87
C ARG A 144 10.46 -5.27 -6.00
N ARG A 145 10.02 -6.50 -6.27
CA ARG A 145 10.49 -7.33 -7.41
C ARG A 145 10.04 -6.75 -8.76
N HIS A 146 8.81 -6.26 -8.84
CA HIS A 146 8.27 -5.71 -10.08
C HIS A 146 8.82 -4.31 -10.42
N MET A 147 9.44 -3.65 -9.44
CA MET A 147 10.05 -2.33 -9.59
C MET A 147 11.55 -2.41 -9.89
N GLU A 148 12.10 -3.59 -10.21
CA GLU A 148 13.50 -3.71 -10.63
C GLU A 148 13.82 -2.77 -11.80
N GLY A 149 14.89 -1.99 -11.67
CA GLY A 149 15.30 -0.98 -12.64
C GLY A 149 14.64 0.39 -12.48
N GLU A 150 13.74 0.58 -11.52
CA GLU A 150 13.24 1.91 -11.12
C GLU A 150 14.30 2.72 -10.36
N ASP A 151 13.95 3.98 -10.06
CA ASP A 151 14.80 4.91 -9.32
C ASP A 151 15.40 4.28 -8.04
N PRO A 152 16.73 4.32 -7.84
CA PRO A 152 17.37 3.73 -6.66
C PRO A 152 16.88 4.31 -5.33
N GLY A 153 16.49 5.58 -5.28
CA GLY A 153 15.94 6.22 -4.09
C GLY A 153 14.57 5.65 -3.73
N PHE A 154 13.71 5.44 -4.72
CA PHE A 154 12.43 4.75 -4.54
C PHE A 154 12.62 3.28 -4.12
N LEU A 155 13.58 2.56 -4.71
CA LEU A 155 13.88 1.19 -4.30
C LEU A 155 14.37 1.11 -2.85
N ALA A 156 15.25 2.03 -2.43
CA ALA A 156 15.70 2.13 -1.05
C ALA A 156 14.55 2.47 -0.08
N TRP A 157 13.58 3.27 -0.52
CA TRP A 157 12.36 3.52 0.24
C TRP A 157 11.53 2.24 0.45
N LEU A 158 11.30 1.46 -0.61
CA LEU A 158 10.60 0.17 -0.51
C LEU A 158 11.34 -0.81 0.41
N ASP A 159 12.67 -0.87 0.30
CA ASP A 159 13.50 -1.73 1.15
C ASP A 159 13.36 -1.34 2.64
N ARG A 160 13.21 -0.04 2.94
CA ARG A 160 12.92 0.45 4.28
C ARG A 160 11.54 0.04 4.79
N ASP A 161 10.50 0.15 3.97
CA ASP A 161 9.16 -0.29 4.34
C ASP A 161 9.12 -1.80 4.61
N ILE A 162 9.80 -2.61 3.78
CA ILE A 162 9.95 -4.06 3.96
C ILE A 162 10.70 -4.36 5.26
N ALA A 163 11.81 -3.68 5.53
CA ALA A 163 12.61 -3.87 6.74
C ALA A 163 11.77 -3.60 8.00
N ARG A 164 11.03 -2.49 8.04
CA ARG A 164 10.13 -2.15 9.16
C ARG A 164 9.14 -3.28 9.44
N THR A 165 8.45 -3.79 8.41
CA THR A 165 7.50 -4.91 8.61
C THR A 165 8.17 -6.18 9.09
N GLY A 166 9.44 -6.41 8.73
CA GLY A 166 10.24 -7.54 9.23
C GLY A 166 10.64 -7.38 10.69
N GLU A 167 11.03 -6.18 11.11
CA GLU A 167 11.36 -5.86 12.50
C GLU A 167 10.13 -6.03 13.41
N ASP A 168 8.97 -5.54 12.99
CA ASP A 168 7.71 -5.68 13.72
C ASP A 168 7.30 -7.17 13.88
N LEU A 169 7.50 -7.99 12.83
CA LEU A 169 7.27 -9.43 12.88
C LEU A 169 8.20 -10.14 13.85
N ALA A 170 9.50 -9.87 13.76
CA ALA A 170 10.50 -10.48 14.64
C ALA A 170 10.23 -10.13 16.12
N TRP A 171 9.77 -8.91 16.39
CA TRP A 171 9.37 -8.50 17.73
C TRP A 171 8.15 -9.30 18.24
N LEU A 172 7.10 -9.45 17.43
CA LEU A 172 5.92 -10.24 17.81
C LEU A 172 6.24 -11.71 18.06
N GLU A 173 7.04 -12.32 17.19
CA GLU A 173 7.47 -13.73 17.31
C GLU A 173 8.35 -13.93 18.56
N GLY A 174 9.20 -12.96 18.90
CA GLY A 174 9.99 -12.97 20.13
C GLY A 174 9.13 -12.91 21.40
N GLU A 175 8.07 -12.08 21.40
CA GLU A 175 7.11 -12.01 22.51
C GLU A 175 6.29 -13.31 22.66
N GLU A 176 5.86 -13.92 21.55
CA GLU A 176 5.20 -15.23 21.57
C GLU A 176 6.10 -16.33 22.19
N ALA A 177 7.39 -16.32 21.87
CA ALA A 177 8.36 -17.24 22.45
C ALA A 177 8.50 -17.03 23.97
N LEU A 178 8.52 -15.77 24.43
CA LEU A 178 8.54 -15.43 25.87
C LEU A 178 7.26 -15.88 26.59
N MET A 179 6.10 -15.79 25.92
CA MET A 179 4.81 -16.23 26.46
C MET A 179 4.70 -17.75 26.56
N THR A 180 5.20 -18.46 25.54
CA THR A 180 5.21 -19.93 25.49
C THR A 180 6.17 -20.53 26.52
N GLN A 181 7.34 -19.90 26.73
CA GLN A 181 8.32 -20.35 27.72
C GLN A 181 7.82 -20.19 29.16
N LYS A 182 7.00 -19.17 29.45
CA LYS A 182 6.36 -19.02 30.77
C LYS A 182 5.34 -20.15 31.05
N ARG A 183 4.61 -20.60 30.02
CA ARG A 183 3.64 -21.71 30.12
C ARG A 183 4.28 -23.03 30.56
N SER A 184 5.46 -23.37 30.00
CA SER A 184 6.20 -24.58 30.38
C SER A 184 6.69 -24.55 31.83
N ARG A 185 6.83 -23.35 32.42
CA ARG A 185 7.36 -23.18 33.78
C ARG A 185 6.26 -23.22 34.84
N ASP A 186 5.06 -22.78 34.48
CA ASP A 186 3.89 -22.81 35.37
C ASP A 186 3.22 -24.21 35.42
N ASP A 187 3.33 -25.02 34.35
CA ASP A 187 2.84 -26.43 34.31
C ASP A 187 3.74 -27.43 35.09
N ASP A 188 4.99 -27.06 35.39
CA ASP A 188 5.98 -27.92 36.07
C ASP A 188 6.01 -27.74 37.60
N THR A 189 5.04 -27.05 38.20
CA THR A 189 4.95 -26.92 39.66
C THR A 189 4.09 -28.03 40.24
N PRO A 190 4.66 -29.06 40.91
CA PRO A 190 3.85 -30.10 41.54
C PRO A 190 3.13 -29.51 42.76
N SER A 191 1.84 -29.81 42.88
CA SER A 191 1.03 -29.53 44.08
C SER A 191 1.48 -30.35 45.30
#